data_AF-A0A4S8KZV6-F1
#
_entry.id   AF-A0A4S8KZV6-F1
#
_cell.length_a   1.000
_cell.length_b   1.000
_cell.length_c   1.000
_cell.angle_alpha   90.00
_cell.angle_beta   90.00
_cell.angle_gamma   90.00
#
_symmetry.space_group_name_H-M   'P 1'
#
loop_
_entity.id
_entity.type
_entity.pdbx_description
1 polymer ?
#
loop_
_entity_poly.entity_id
_entity_poly.type
_entity_poly.pdbx_seq_one_letter_code
_entity_poly.pdbx_strand_id
1 'polypeptide(L)'
;MRLFKSHSCSHPKWVLCADLIASSAGKGPWMSRMLRVWVMDFSESEKNLPTAKYGKSNTSMLEDEDLAQELHLHLQGVGKYVAAKHVAQFVNSPEVRSRLRLKKGITERTARRWMNRMRFRWRKEPKGMYSDGHERGDVVDYRQNIFLP
;
A
#
# COMPACT_ATOMS: atom_id res chain seq x y z
N MET A 1 27.92 22.73 10.41
CA MET A 1 28.35 21.37 10.80
C MET A 1 29.70 21.48 11.52
N ARG A 2 29.70 21.41 12.86
CA ARG A 2 30.89 21.10 13.66
C ARG A 2 30.49 19.93 14.55
N LEU A 3 30.92 18.74 14.16
CA LEU A 3 30.81 17.54 14.98
C LEU A 3 31.76 17.71 16.17
N PHE A 4 31.24 18.16 17.31
CA PHE A 4 31.92 17.95 18.58
C PHE A 4 31.86 16.46 18.88
N LYS A 5 32.84 15.71 18.39
CA LYS A 5 33.22 14.45 19.04
C LYS A 5 33.78 14.84 20.40
N SER A 6 32.91 14.89 21.41
CA SER A 6 33.31 15.10 22.80
C SER A 6 34.17 13.91 23.21
N HIS A 7 35.48 14.12 23.13
CA HIS A 7 36.41 13.33 23.91
C HIS A 7 36.10 13.67 25.36
N SER A 8 35.57 12.68 26.08
CA SER A 8 35.48 12.64 27.54
C SER A 8 35.01 13.93 28.21
N CYS A 9 33.74 14.29 28.06
CA CYS A 9 33.04 15.02 29.11
C CYS A 9 31.90 14.14 29.59
N SER A 10 32.13 13.39 30.67
CA SER A 10 31.02 12.82 31.40
C SER A 10 30.22 14.03 31.91
N HIS A 11 29.05 14.27 31.34
CA HIS A 11 28.00 15.03 32.01
C HIS A 11 27.04 14.02 32.64
N PRO A 12 27.46 13.29 33.70
CA PRO A 12 26.62 12.29 34.35
C PRO A 12 25.32 12.94 34.82
N LYS A 13 25.38 14.21 35.23
CA LYS A 13 24.22 14.99 35.68
C LYS A 13 23.07 15.01 34.66
N TRP A 14 23.36 15.23 33.37
CA TRP A 14 22.30 15.38 32.37
C TRP A 14 21.68 14.03 31.97
N VAL A 15 22.51 12.99 31.88
CA VAL A 15 22.05 11.61 31.67
C VAL A 15 21.19 11.14 32.85
N LEU A 16 21.65 11.40 34.08
CA LEU A 16 20.92 11.07 35.31
C LEU A 16 19.60 11.83 35.42
N CYS A 17 19.53 13.10 35.02
CA CYS A 17 18.27 13.84 34.96
C CYS A 17 17.29 13.21 33.98
N ALA A 18 17.74 12.84 32.78
CA ALA A 18 16.90 12.16 31.80
C ALA A 18 16.43 10.77 32.29
N ASP A 19 17.30 10.03 32.99
CA ASP A 19 16.96 8.74 33.62
C ASP A 19 15.93 8.91 34.75
N LEU A 20 16.08 9.94 35.58
CA LEU A 20 15.14 10.27 36.66
C LEU A 20 13.77 10.66 36.10
N ILE A 21 13.72 11.49 35.06
CA ILE A 21 12.48 11.91 34.40
C ILE A 21 11.80 10.72 33.71
N ALA A 22 12.57 9.84 33.05
CA ALA A 22 12.03 8.63 32.45
C ALA A 22 11.45 7.70 33.53
N SER A 23 12.16 7.53 34.65
CA SER A 23 11.74 6.69 35.76
C SER A 23 10.51 7.24 36.48
N SER A 24 10.43 8.57 36.69
CA SER A 24 9.27 9.22 37.29
C SER A 24 8.03 9.16 36.38
N ALA A 25 8.23 9.10 35.06
CA ALA A 25 7.17 8.84 34.08
C ALA A 25 6.82 7.35 33.93
N GLY A 26 7.42 6.46 34.73
CA GLY A 26 7.20 5.00 34.67
C GLY A 26 7.72 4.37 33.36
N LYS A 27 8.70 4.99 32.71
CA LYS A 27 9.28 4.52 31.44
C LYS A 27 10.70 4.00 31.64
N GLY A 28 11.09 3.07 30.77
CA GLY A 28 12.42 2.46 30.81
C GLY A 28 13.52 3.30 30.15
N PRO A 29 14.76 2.77 30.10
CA PRO A 29 15.95 3.45 29.57
C PRO A 29 15.83 3.98 28.15
N TRP A 30 14.93 3.39 27.35
CA TRP A 30 14.60 3.86 26.00
C TRP A 30 14.06 5.29 26.00
N MET A 31 13.18 5.64 26.95
CA MET A 31 12.60 6.98 27.04
C MET A 31 13.65 8.02 27.41
N SER A 32 14.55 7.67 28.33
CA SER A 32 15.69 8.51 28.70
C SER A 32 16.61 8.79 27.50
N ARG A 33 16.91 7.78 26.67
CA ARG A 33 17.65 7.96 25.41
C ARG A 33 16.92 8.90 24.47
N MET A 34 15.60 8.73 24.33
CA MET A 34 14.79 9.54 23.41
C MET A 34 14.67 11.00 23.87
N LEU A 35 14.52 11.25 25.17
CA LEU A 35 14.54 12.59 25.76
C LEU A 35 15.85 13.32 25.43
N ARG A 36 16.99 12.64 25.53
CA ARG A 36 18.29 13.24 25.16
C ARG A 36 18.35 13.61 23.69
N VAL A 37 17.88 12.73 22.81
CA VAL A 37 17.83 13.00 21.37
C VAL A 37 16.94 14.21 21.08
N TRP A 38 15.73 14.26 21.65
CA TRP A 38 14.81 15.37 21.44
C TRP A 38 15.32 16.71 21.93
N VAL A 39 16.01 16.75 23.08
CA VAL A 39 16.57 18.01 23.57
C VAL A 39 17.73 18.48 22.69
N MET A 40 18.54 17.56 22.16
CA MET A 40 19.58 17.92 21.18
C MET A 40 18.96 18.43 19.88
N ASP A 41 17.97 17.73 19.33
CA ASP A 41 17.25 18.13 18.12
C ASP A 41 16.57 19.50 18.29
N PHE A 42 16.00 19.77 19.46
CA PHE A 42 15.39 21.05 19.82
C PHE A 42 16.43 22.18 19.94
N SER A 43 17.60 21.88 20.52
CA SER A 43 18.70 22.86 20.63
C SER A 43 19.29 23.23 19.27
N GLU A 44 19.25 22.32 18.29
CA GLU A 44 19.69 22.59 16.92
C GLU A 44 18.61 23.31 16.09
N SER A 45 17.34 23.02 16.34
CA SER A 45 16.21 23.68 15.71
C SER A 45 14.99 23.66 16.64
N GLU A 46 14.57 24.85 17.08
CA GLU A 46 13.41 25.03 17.95
C GLU A 46 12.09 24.46 17.35
N LYS A 47 12.06 24.24 16.03
CA LYS A 47 10.91 23.70 15.31
C LYS A 47 10.85 22.16 15.29
N ASN A 48 11.90 21.47 15.71
CA ASN A 48 12.01 20.01 15.63
C ASN A 48 11.52 19.33 16.92
N LEU A 49 10.24 19.53 17.25
CA LEU A 49 9.60 18.80 18.34
C LEU A 49 9.17 17.39 17.88
N PRO A 50 9.30 16.37 18.75
CA PRO A 50 8.83 15.02 18.46
C PRO A 50 7.31 15.01 18.26
N THR A 51 6.90 15.07 17.00
CA THR A 51 5.49 15.05 16.65
C THR A 51 5.08 13.60 16.46
N ALA A 52 4.14 13.12 17.27
CA ALA A 52 3.67 11.76 17.16
C ALA A 52 2.92 11.58 15.82
N LYS A 53 3.42 10.69 14.94
CA LYS A 53 2.78 10.39 13.65
C LYS A 53 1.60 9.42 13.81
N TYR A 54 0.74 9.63 14.80
CA TYR A 54 -0.47 8.83 14.98
C TYR A 54 -1.62 9.39 14.13
N GLY A 55 -2.43 8.51 13.53
CA GLY A 55 -3.75 8.86 13.01
C GLY A 55 -3.92 9.03 11.48
N LYS A 56 -2.92 8.72 10.66
CA LYS A 56 -3.12 8.64 9.19
C LYS A 56 -2.46 7.40 8.62
N SER A 57 -3.09 6.25 8.84
CA SER A 57 -2.86 5.14 7.92
C SER A 57 -3.44 5.60 6.58
N ASN A 58 -2.58 5.77 5.58
CA ASN A 58 -3.03 5.87 4.18
C ASN A 58 -3.49 4.48 3.71
N THR A 59 -4.37 3.84 4.47
CA THR A 59 -4.98 2.55 4.12
C THR A 59 -5.75 2.80 2.83
N SER A 60 -5.27 2.18 1.75
CA SER A 60 -5.96 2.31 0.47
C SER A 60 -7.27 1.56 0.57
N MET A 61 -8.35 2.04 -0.06
CA MET A 61 -9.63 1.30 -0.07
C MET A 61 -9.51 -0.13 -0.62
N LEU A 62 -8.46 -0.42 -1.37
CA LEU A 62 -8.11 -1.75 -1.83
C LEU A 62 -7.68 -2.73 -0.71
N GLU A 63 -7.59 -2.27 0.54
CA GLU A 63 -7.38 -3.14 1.71
C GLU A 63 -8.69 -3.78 2.19
N ASP A 64 -9.83 -3.28 1.71
CA ASP A 64 -11.11 -3.97 1.83
C ASP A 64 -11.08 -5.19 0.88
N GLU A 65 -11.02 -6.39 1.47
CA GLU A 65 -10.89 -7.66 0.74
C GLU A 65 -12.11 -7.93 -0.16
N ASP A 66 -13.31 -7.55 0.27
CA ASP A 66 -14.55 -7.75 -0.49
C ASP A 66 -14.51 -6.92 -1.78
N LEU A 67 -14.08 -5.65 -1.67
CA LEU A 67 -13.91 -4.78 -2.83
C LEU A 67 -12.82 -5.29 -3.76
N ALA A 68 -11.69 -5.74 -3.21
CA ALA A 68 -10.60 -6.27 -4.01
C ALA A 68 -11.03 -7.51 -4.80
N GLN A 69 -11.80 -8.40 -4.18
CA GLN A 69 -12.29 -9.63 -4.81
C GLN A 69 -13.35 -9.34 -5.87
N GLU A 70 -14.31 -8.46 -5.60
CA GLU A 70 -15.31 -8.06 -6.58
C GLU A 70 -14.68 -7.38 -7.80
N LEU A 71 -13.70 -6.51 -7.57
CA LEU A 71 -12.94 -5.90 -8.65
C LEU A 71 -12.19 -6.95 -9.47
N HIS A 72 -11.63 -7.98 -8.82
CA HIS A 72 -10.95 -9.07 -9.49
C HIS A 72 -11.91 -9.85 -10.40
N LEU A 73 -13.09 -10.21 -9.90
CA LEU A 73 -14.15 -10.87 -10.67
C LEU A 73 -14.59 -10.04 -11.87
N HIS A 74 -14.80 -8.74 -11.69
CA HIS A 74 -15.15 -7.86 -12.79
C HIS A 74 -14.07 -7.83 -13.89
N LEU A 75 -12.79 -7.73 -13.51
CA LEU A 75 -11.69 -7.72 -14.46
C LEU A 75 -11.50 -9.06 -15.18
N GLN A 76 -11.78 -10.19 -14.51
CA GLN A 76 -11.82 -11.51 -15.16
C GLN A 76 -12.88 -11.55 -16.26
N GLY A 77 -14.06 -10.98 -16.04
CA GLY A 77 -15.13 -10.89 -17.04
C GLY A 77 -14.82 -10.00 -18.25
N VAL A 78 -13.91 -9.02 -18.12
CA VAL A 78 -13.46 -8.18 -19.25
C VAL A 78 -12.57 -8.96 -20.22
N GLY A 79 -11.88 -10.01 -19.76
CA GLY A 79 -11.05 -10.88 -20.60
C GLY A 79 -9.66 -10.30 -20.89
N LYS A 80 -9.12 -10.58 -22.09
CA LYS A 80 -7.70 -10.35 -22.41
C LYS A 80 -7.24 -8.88 -22.33
N TYR A 81 -8.13 -7.91 -22.56
CA TYR A 81 -7.77 -6.50 -22.75
C TYR A 81 -8.02 -5.61 -21.52
N VAL A 82 -7.64 -6.07 -20.32
CA VAL A 82 -7.85 -5.33 -19.05
C VAL A 82 -6.98 -4.07 -18.92
N ALA A 83 -7.57 -2.91 -19.21
CA ALA A 83 -7.00 -1.60 -18.94
C ALA A 83 -7.45 -0.96 -17.59
N ALA A 84 -6.67 0.02 -17.11
CA ALA A 84 -7.00 0.82 -15.92
C ALA A 84 -8.32 1.60 -16.05
N LYS A 85 -8.79 1.85 -17.29
CA LYS A 85 -10.09 2.46 -17.55
C LYS A 85 -11.24 1.60 -17.06
N HIS A 86 -11.16 0.27 -17.18
CA HIS A 86 -12.22 -0.63 -16.70
C HIS A 86 -12.36 -0.58 -15.17
N VAL A 87 -11.21 -0.56 -14.46
CA VAL A 87 -11.18 -0.37 -13.00
C VAL A 87 -11.83 0.96 -12.61
N ALA A 88 -11.49 2.05 -13.31
CA ALA A 88 -12.08 3.35 -13.03
C ALA A 88 -13.59 3.40 -13.33
N GLN A 89 -14.04 2.80 -14.44
CA GLN A 89 -15.45 2.73 -14.80
C GLN A 89 -16.26 1.93 -13.78
N PHE A 90 -15.74 0.77 -13.35
CA PHE A 90 -16.39 -0.09 -12.38
C PHE A 90 -16.60 0.62 -11.03
N VAL A 91 -15.55 1.21 -10.47
CA VAL A 91 -15.65 1.89 -9.16
C VAL A 91 -16.46 3.18 -9.25
N ASN A 92 -16.47 3.84 -10.41
CA ASN A 92 -17.28 5.04 -10.64
C ASN A 92 -18.74 4.75 -11.00
N SER A 93 -19.12 3.49 -11.20
CA SER A 93 -20.52 3.12 -11.39
C SER A 93 -21.36 3.60 -10.20
N PRO A 94 -22.61 4.07 -10.43
CA PRO A 94 -23.42 4.68 -9.37
C PRO A 94 -23.69 3.70 -8.21
N GLU A 95 -23.84 2.42 -8.50
CA GLU A 95 -24.06 1.36 -7.52
C GLU A 95 -22.85 1.17 -6.60
N VAL A 96 -21.67 0.90 -7.17
CA VAL A 96 -20.43 0.69 -6.39
C VAL A 96 -20.04 1.97 -5.65
N ARG A 97 -20.18 3.12 -6.31
CA ARG A 97 -19.83 4.43 -5.73
C ARG A 97 -20.72 4.81 -4.55
N SER A 98 -22.02 4.50 -4.62
CA SER A 98 -22.96 4.75 -3.52
C SER A 98 -22.70 3.82 -2.34
N ARG A 99 -22.45 2.53 -2.61
CA ARG A 99 -22.06 1.52 -1.60
C ARG A 99 -20.79 1.94 -0.84
N LEU A 100 -19.79 2.43 -1.57
CA LEU A 100 -18.52 2.89 -0.99
C LEU A 100 -18.56 4.32 -0.41
N ARG A 101 -19.72 5.00 -0.49
CA ARG A 101 -19.92 6.38 0.00
C ARG A 101 -18.87 7.37 -0.51
N LEU A 102 -18.45 7.20 -1.77
CA LEU A 102 -17.37 7.98 -2.39
C LEU A 102 -17.86 9.34 -2.89
N LYS A 103 -17.42 10.42 -2.22
CA LYS A 103 -17.69 11.80 -2.68
C LYS A 103 -17.14 12.06 -4.08
N LYS A 104 -15.92 11.61 -4.35
CA LYS A 104 -15.26 11.73 -5.65
C LYS A 104 -14.93 10.35 -6.19
N GLY A 105 -15.15 10.17 -7.49
CA GLY A 105 -14.75 8.98 -8.20
C GLY A 105 -13.24 8.80 -8.25
N ILE A 106 -12.82 7.59 -8.61
CA ILE A 106 -11.41 7.25 -8.80
C ILE A 106 -10.97 7.72 -10.19
N THR A 107 -9.75 8.28 -10.25
CA THR A 107 -9.11 8.64 -11.52
C THR A 107 -8.36 7.46 -12.12
N GLU A 108 -8.11 7.49 -13.43
CA GLU A 108 -7.35 6.44 -14.10
C GLU A 108 -5.94 6.23 -13.48
N ARG A 109 -5.32 7.29 -12.95
CA ARG A 109 -4.03 7.21 -12.27
C ARG A 109 -4.09 6.39 -10.99
N THR A 110 -5.16 6.56 -10.21
CA THR A 110 -5.37 5.77 -8.99
C THR A 110 -5.73 4.33 -9.34
N ALA A 111 -6.56 4.11 -10.35
CA ALA A 111 -6.87 2.78 -10.88
C ALA A 111 -5.60 2.03 -11.33
N ARG A 112 -4.65 2.72 -11.98
CA ARG A 112 -3.35 2.13 -12.36
C ARG A 112 -2.51 1.72 -11.14
N ARG A 113 -2.51 2.51 -10.07
CA ARG A 113 -1.83 2.15 -8.81
C ARG A 113 -2.48 0.91 -8.18
N TRP A 114 -3.80 0.83 -8.23
CA TRP A 114 -4.56 -0.32 -7.73
C TRP A 114 -4.22 -1.59 -8.51
N MET A 115 -4.21 -1.54 -9.84
CA MET A 115 -3.77 -2.66 -10.67
C MET A 115 -2.37 -3.16 -10.30
N ASN A 116 -1.42 -2.24 -10.12
CA ASN A 116 -0.06 -2.60 -9.69
C ASN A 116 -0.04 -3.27 -8.30
N ARG A 117 -0.87 -2.78 -7.36
CA ARG A 117 -0.97 -3.33 -5.99
C ARG A 117 -1.58 -4.74 -6.00
N MET A 118 -2.61 -4.97 -6.82
CA MET A 118 -3.21 -6.28 -7.08
C MET A 118 -2.36 -7.19 -7.99
N ARG A 119 -1.15 -6.77 -8.35
CA ARG A 119 -0.21 -7.54 -9.19
C ARG A 119 -0.69 -7.80 -10.63
N PHE A 120 -1.66 -7.05 -11.15
CA PHE A 120 -1.97 -7.06 -12.58
C PHE A 120 -0.78 -6.48 -13.36
N ARG A 121 -0.14 -7.32 -14.16
CA ARG A 121 0.98 -6.93 -15.02
C ARG A 121 0.74 -7.44 -16.42
N TRP A 122 0.78 -6.52 -17.38
CA TRP A 122 0.89 -6.87 -18.78
C TRP A 122 2.19 -7.63 -19.02
N ARG A 123 2.06 -8.89 -19.43
CA ARG A 123 3.18 -9.70 -19.91
C ARG A 123 2.79 -10.33 -21.22
N LYS A 124 3.80 -10.57 -22.05
CA LYS A 124 3.63 -11.43 -23.22
C LYS A 124 3.37 -12.85 -22.71
N GLU A 125 2.34 -13.49 -23.23
CA GLU A 125 2.10 -14.91 -22.96
C GLU A 125 3.34 -15.70 -23.39
N PRO A 126 3.91 -16.55 -22.50
CA PRO A 126 5.00 -17.42 -22.88
C PRO A 126 4.52 -18.36 -23.99
N LYS A 127 5.30 -18.46 -25.07
CA LYS A 127 4.98 -19.36 -26.19
C LYS A 127 4.86 -20.79 -25.66
N GLY A 128 3.79 -21.49 -26.01
CA GLY A 128 3.59 -22.91 -25.67
C GLY A 128 2.68 -23.19 -24.48
N MET A 129 2.15 -22.16 -23.80
CA MET A 129 1.09 -22.34 -22.79
C MET A 129 -0.26 -21.96 -23.41
N TYR A 130 -1.17 -22.93 -23.53
CA TYR A 130 -2.55 -22.67 -23.95
C TYR A 130 -3.24 -21.89 -22.83
N SER A 131 -3.41 -20.57 -23.02
CA SER A 131 -4.00 -19.65 -22.03
C SER A 131 -5.53 -19.57 -22.09
N ASP A 132 -6.11 -20.24 -23.07
CA ASP A 132 -7.53 -20.26 -23.33
C ASP A 132 -7.84 -21.67 -23.83
N GLY A 133 -8.92 -22.26 -23.32
CA GLY A 133 -9.63 -23.33 -24.02
C GLY A 133 -10.30 -22.80 -25.29
N HIS A 134 -9.55 -22.02 -26.08
CA HIS A 134 -9.93 -21.58 -27.40
C HIS A 134 -9.82 -22.82 -28.27
N GLU A 135 -10.83 -23.67 -28.19
CA GLU A 135 -11.02 -24.72 -29.17
C GLU A 135 -11.02 -23.99 -30.52
N ARG A 136 -9.99 -24.24 -31.32
CA ARG A 136 -9.94 -23.70 -32.68
C ARG A 136 -11.19 -24.19 -33.40
N GLY A 137 -11.79 -23.33 -34.24
CA GLY A 137 -13.06 -23.65 -34.89
C GLY A 137 -13.05 -25.00 -35.62
N ASP A 138 -11.92 -25.37 -36.22
CA ASP A 138 -11.70 -26.68 -36.86
C ASP A 138 -11.79 -27.86 -35.89
N VAL A 139 -11.26 -27.71 -34.67
CA VAL A 139 -11.31 -28.73 -33.61
C VAL A 139 -12.74 -28.88 -33.06
N VAL A 140 -13.47 -27.77 -32.88
CA VAL A 140 -14.88 -27.80 -32.46
C VAL A 140 -15.74 -28.49 -33.51
N ASP A 141 -15.55 -28.11 -34.77
CA ASP A 141 -16.34 -28.61 -35.91
C ASP A 141 -16.10 -30.12 -36.12
N TYR A 142 -14.85 -30.57 -35.98
CA TYR A 142 -14.53 -31.99 -35.99
C TYR A 142 -15.20 -32.74 -34.84
N ARG A 143 -15.21 -32.18 -33.63
CA ARG A 143 -15.83 -32.85 -32.47
C ARG A 143 -17.35 -32.97 -32.61
N GLN A 144 -18.01 -31.94 -33.13
CA GLN A 144 -19.46 -31.90 -33.25
C GLN A 144 -20.01 -32.66 -34.46
N ASN A 145 -19.28 -32.65 -35.58
CA ASN A 145 -19.80 -33.18 -36.85
C ASN A 145 -19.15 -34.50 -37.31
N ILE A 146 -17.97 -34.85 -36.78
CA ILE A 146 -17.20 -36.02 -37.25
C ILE A 146 -16.97 -37.04 -36.14
N PHE A 147 -16.61 -36.59 -34.93
CA PHE A 147 -16.25 -37.48 -33.83
C PHE A 147 -17.46 -38.13 -33.13
N LEU A 148 -18.60 -37.43 -33.10
CA LEU A 148 -19.86 -37.95 -32.57
C LEU A 148 -20.85 -38.17 -33.73
N PRO A 149 -20.93 -39.39 -34.31
CA PRO A 149 -22.04 -39.76 -35.18
C PRO A 149 -23.36 -39.86 -34.41
#